data_AF-A0A7R9J0F2-F1
#
_entry.id   AF-A0A7R9J0F2-F1
#
_cell.length_a   1.000
_cell.length_b   1.000
_cell.length_c   1.000
_cell.angle_alpha   90.00
_cell.angle_beta   90.00
_cell.angle_gamma   90.00
#
_symmetry.space_group_name_H-M   'P 1'
#
loop_
_entity.id
_entity.type
_entity.pdbx_description
1 polymer ?
#
loop_
_entity_poly.entity_id
_entity_poly.type
_entity_poly.pdbx_seq_one_letter_code
_entity_poly.pdbx_strand_id
1 'polypeptide(L)'
;MVRVLQQIARTFCFSNRGHGLYLCSPTEVQKFTVSAEFVQSLSEMVGELFLPHDMPEAPKESFFKGLFGGGLRSLDREELFGESSGRASRSVAKHIPGPQAAIQDLDKRVTGVTSEVGRAHQMMVERGEKLGKLEDRAEKMASEAENFSHTSHSLMLKYKDKKWYQL
;
A
#
# COMPACT_ATOMS: atom_id res chain seq x y z
N MET A 1 -14.97 11.95 -13.15
CA MET A 1 -14.82 10.67 -12.41
C MET A 1 -15.04 9.43 -13.28
N VAL A 2 -16.11 9.37 -14.10
CA VAL A 2 -16.46 8.20 -14.95
C VAL A 2 -15.35 7.80 -15.95
N ARG A 3 -14.57 8.75 -16.48
CA ARG A 3 -13.51 8.47 -17.46
C ARG A 3 -12.29 7.74 -16.87
N VAL A 4 -11.97 7.98 -15.60
CA VAL A 4 -10.80 7.36 -14.92
C VAL A 4 -11.06 5.88 -14.66
N LEU A 5 -12.27 5.52 -14.22
CA LEU A 5 -12.69 4.13 -13.99
C LEU A 5 -12.70 3.29 -15.27
N GLN A 6 -13.12 3.85 -16.41
CA GLN A 6 -13.09 3.12 -17.68
C GLN A 6 -11.67 2.82 -18.19
N GLN A 7 -10.71 3.67 -17.87
CA GLN A 7 -9.32 3.49 -18.29
C GLN A 7 -8.64 2.38 -17.47
N ILE A 8 -8.92 2.33 -16.16
CA ILE A 8 -8.44 1.27 -15.26
C ILE A 8 -9.02 -0.10 -15.65
N ALA A 9 -10.33 -0.16 -15.99
CA ALA A 9 -10.97 -1.42 -16.39
C ALA A 9 -10.41 -2.02 -17.70
N ARG A 10 -9.79 -1.20 -18.57
CA ARG A 10 -9.18 -1.68 -19.83
C ARG A 10 -7.75 -2.18 -19.65
N THR A 11 -7.07 -1.74 -18.61
CA THR A 11 -5.66 -2.07 -18.36
C THR A 11 -5.48 -3.07 -17.23
N PHE A 12 -6.56 -3.59 -16.62
CA PHE A 12 -6.50 -4.42 -15.42
C PHE A 12 -7.29 -5.72 -15.58
N CYS A 13 -6.65 -6.87 -15.32
CA CYS A 13 -7.32 -8.18 -15.39
C CYS A 13 -6.91 -9.11 -14.25
N PHE A 14 -7.86 -9.94 -13.80
CA PHE A 14 -7.65 -10.96 -12.77
C PHE A 14 -7.81 -12.37 -13.34
N SER A 15 -6.95 -13.28 -12.89
CA SER A 15 -7.10 -14.73 -13.07
C SER A 15 -7.85 -15.35 -11.90
N ASN A 16 -8.47 -16.51 -12.13
CA ASN A 16 -9.17 -17.29 -11.11
C ASN A 16 -8.25 -17.93 -10.04
N ARG A 17 -6.94 -17.64 -10.05
CA ARG A 17 -5.96 -18.12 -9.06
C ARG A 17 -5.28 -17.01 -8.27
N GLY A 18 -5.89 -15.82 -8.21
CA GLY A 18 -5.37 -14.71 -7.42
C GLY A 18 -4.23 -13.93 -8.08
N HIS A 19 -3.89 -14.20 -9.34
CA HIS A 19 -2.98 -13.32 -10.09
C HIS A 19 -3.76 -12.16 -10.70
N GLY A 20 -3.23 -10.96 -10.55
CA GLY A 20 -3.68 -9.78 -11.26
C GLY A 20 -2.56 -9.24 -12.15
N LEU A 21 -2.95 -8.67 -13.28
CA LEU A 21 -2.06 -8.03 -14.23
C LEU A 21 -2.59 -6.64 -14.50
N TYR A 22 -1.69 -5.66 -14.53
CA TYR A 22 -2.04 -4.34 -15.02
C TYR A 22 -0.98 -3.76 -15.95
N LEU A 23 -1.42 -2.94 -16.91
CA LEU A 23 -0.51 -2.19 -17.77
C LEU A 23 -0.17 -0.85 -17.10
N CYS A 24 1.08 -0.71 -16.67
CA CYS A 24 1.62 0.55 -16.14
C CYS A 24 1.84 1.58 -17.26
N SER A 25 2.08 1.09 -18.47
CA SER A 25 2.23 1.87 -19.70
C SER A 25 1.83 1.02 -20.92
N PRO A 26 1.70 1.58 -22.14
CA PRO A 26 1.40 0.80 -23.35
C PRO A 26 2.40 -0.33 -23.64
N THR A 27 3.60 -0.29 -23.04
CA THR A 27 4.68 -1.25 -23.27
C THR A 27 5.12 -2.00 -22.01
N GLU A 28 4.52 -1.71 -20.85
CA GLU A 28 4.94 -2.28 -19.56
C GLU A 28 3.77 -2.95 -18.86
N VAL A 29 3.92 -4.26 -18.62
CA VAL A 29 2.95 -5.09 -17.90
C VAL A 29 3.54 -5.46 -16.55
N GLN A 30 2.81 -5.18 -15.47
CA GLN A 30 3.20 -5.55 -14.12
C GLN A 30 2.23 -6.59 -13.55
N LYS A 31 2.80 -7.70 -13.07
CA LYS A 31 2.08 -8.81 -12.45
C LYS A 31 2.17 -8.69 -10.94
N PHE A 32 1.05 -8.84 -10.27
CA PHE A 32 1.01 -9.03 -8.83
C PHE A 32 0.24 -10.32 -8.50
N THR A 33 0.57 -10.93 -7.37
CA THR A 33 -0.11 -12.13 -6.90
C THR A 33 -0.71 -11.84 -5.54
N VAL A 34 -2.00 -12.10 -5.43
CA VAL A 34 -2.78 -12.02 -4.20
C VAL A 34 -2.91 -13.45 -3.69
N SER A 35 -2.61 -13.67 -2.41
CA SER A 35 -2.72 -14.99 -1.77
C SER A 35 -4.13 -15.55 -1.98
N ALA A 36 -4.26 -16.84 -2.29
CA ALA A 36 -5.58 -17.47 -2.41
C ALA A 36 -6.38 -17.39 -1.10
N GLU A 37 -5.70 -17.29 0.04
CA GLU A 37 -6.32 -17.04 1.36
C GLU A 37 -7.02 -15.67 1.41
N PHE A 38 -6.50 -14.68 0.68
CA PHE A 38 -7.07 -13.33 0.59
C PHE A 38 -8.39 -13.30 -0.20
N VAL A 39 -8.60 -14.26 -1.11
CA VAL A 39 -9.87 -14.37 -1.87
C VAL A 39 -11.02 -14.73 -0.93
N GLN A 40 -10.77 -15.54 0.10
CA GLN A 40 -11.79 -15.89 1.10
C GLN A 40 -12.22 -14.68 1.93
N SER A 41 -11.30 -13.75 2.18
CA SER A 41 -11.57 -12.50 2.91
C SER A 41 -11.93 -11.32 2.00
N LEU A 42 -11.95 -11.50 0.67
CA LEU A 42 -12.11 -10.38 -0.27
C LEU A 42 -13.44 -9.67 -0.05
N SER A 43 -14.53 -10.40 0.21
CA SER A 43 -15.85 -9.83 0.52
C SER A 43 -15.87 -8.99 1.79
N GLU A 44 -15.00 -9.28 2.75
CA GLU A 44 -14.86 -8.52 4.00
C GLU A 44 -13.99 -7.27 3.80
N MET A 45 -13.10 -7.29 2.80
CA MET A 45 -12.21 -6.18 2.46
C MET A 45 -12.80 -5.20 1.44
N VAL A 46 -13.97 -5.50 0.85
CA VAL A 46 -14.70 -4.52 0.03
C VAL A 46 -15.30 -3.47 0.95
N GLY A 47 -14.55 -2.39 1.17
CA GLY A 47 -15.06 -1.20 1.85
C GLY A 47 -15.94 -0.35 0.93
N GLU A 48 -16.86 0.41 1.51
CA GLU A 48 -17.61 1.43 0.78
C GLU A 48 -16.69 2.60 0.45
N LEU A 49 -16.46 2.86 -0.85
CA LEU A 49 -15.64 3.99 -1.32
C LEU A 49 -16.28 5.34 -0.99
N PHE A 50 -17.59 5.36 -0.77
CA PHE A 50 -18.38 6.53 -0.46
C PHE A 50 -19.28 6.23 0.73
N LEU A 51 -19.07 6.97 1.81
CA LEU A 51 -20.05 7.05 2.88
C LEU A 51 -21.08 8.11 2.47
N PRO A 52 -22.37 7.79 2.36
CA PRO A 52 -23.39 8.81 2.18
C PRO A 52 -23.31 9.76 3.38
N HIS A 53 -22.92 11.00 3.11
CA HIS A 53 -22.89 12.07 4.10
C HIS A 53 -23.90 13.12 3.68
N ASP A 54 -24.74 13.54 4.62
CA ASP A 54 -25.66 14.64 4.38
C ASP A 54 -24.88 15.89 3.99
N MET A 55 -25.44 16.62 3.03
CA MET A 55 -24.85 17.89 2.60
C MET A 55 -24.70 18.79 3.84
N PRO A 56 -23.50 19.28 4.17
CA PRO A 56 -23.34 20.18 5.30
C PRO A 56 -24.24 21.40 5.10
N GLU A 57 -24.90 21.84 6.18
CA GLU A 57 -25.77 23.02 6.17
C GLU A 57 -24.98 24.18 5.55
N ALA A 58 -25.62 24.91 4.62
CA ALA A 58 -24.98 26.05 3.97
C ALA A 58 -24.40 26.98 5.04
N PRO A 59 -23.14 27.45 4.88
CA PRO A 59 -22.53 28.32 5.87
C PRO A 59 -23.48 29.49 6.17
N LYS A 60 -23.91 29.61 7.43
CA LYS A 60 -24.72 30.76 7.87
C LYS A 60 -23.94 32.01 7.49
N GLU A 61 -24.62 32.99 6.88
CA GLU A 61 -23.98 34.21 6.40
C GLU A 61 -23.09 34.78 7.50
N SER A 62 -21.78 34.72 7.27
CA SER A 62 -20.83 35.18 8.26
C SER A 62 -20.92 36.70 8.37
N PHE A 63 -20.80 37.18 9.61
CA PHE A 63 -20.67 38.56 10.04
C PHE A 63 -19.79 39.44 9.11
N PHE A 64 -18.79 38.82 8.47
CA PHE A 64 -17.87 39.47 7.53
C PHE A 64 -18.47 39.86 6.17
N LYS A 65 -19.71 39.47 5.85
CA LYS A 65 -20.40 39.97 4.66
C LYS A 65 -20.58 41.49 4.73
N GLY A 66 -20.66 42.07 5.93
CA GLY A 66 -20.62 43.52 6.14
C GLY A 66 -19.22 44.15 6.10
N LEU A 67 -18.17 43.39 6.46
CA LEU A 67 -16.80 43.93 6.58
C LEU A 67 -16.08 44.02 5.22
N PHE A 68 -16.34 43.08 4.30
CA PHE A 68 -15.74 43.08 2.96
C PHE A 68 -16.74 43.34 1.82
N GLY A 69 -18.04 43.35 2.11
CA GLY A 69 -19.12 43.59 1.16
C GLY A 69 -19.62 45.03 1.16
N GLY A 70 -18.74 46.00 0.90
CA GLY A 70 -19.04 47.31 0.28
C GLY A 70 -20.28 48.11 0.71
N GLY A 71 -20.79 47.96 1.94
CA GLY A 71 -22.00 48.64 2.40
C GLY A 71 -21.83 49.17 3.82
N LEU A 72 -21.87 50.50 3.96
CA LEU A 72 -21.87 51.19 5.26
C LEU A 72 -23.16 50.85 6.02
N ARG A 73 -23.15 49.79 6.84
CA ARG A 73 -24.08 49.68 7.96
C ARG A 73 -23.39 50.25 9.18
N SER A 74 -24.02 51.20 9.86
CA SER A 74 -23.57 51.67 11.17
C SER A 74 -23.55 50.47 12.11
N LEU A 75 -22.36 50.05 12.54
CA LEU A 75 -22.20 48.95 13.48
C LEU A 75 -22.87 49.33 14.79
N ASP A 76 -23.95 48.63 15.14
CA ASP A 76 -24.66 48.85 16.39
C ASP A 76 -23.87 48.21 17.55
N ARG A 77 -23.60 49.00 18.59
CA ARG A 77 -22.79 48.60 19.74
C ARG A 77 -23.52 47.55 20.59
N GLU A 78 -24.85 47.57 20.58
CA GLU A 78 -25.70 46.63 21.31
C GLU A 78 -25.64 45.22 20.69
N GLU A 79 -25.48 45.11 19.36
CA GLU A 79 -25.35 43.83 18.66
C GLU A 79 -23.96 43.21 18.90
N LEU A 80 -22.93 44.06 19.04
CA LEU A 80 -21.53 43.62 19.18
C LEU A 80 -21.15 43.25 20.62
N PHE A 81 -21.73 43.93 21.62
CA PHE A 81 -21.35 43.78 23.04
C PHE A 81 -22.53 43.73 24.02
N GLY A 82 -23.78 43.78 23.54
CA GLY A 82 -24.98 43.65 24.38
C GLY A 82 -25.28 42.20 24.75
N GLU A 83 -26.29 41.98 25.60
CA GLU A 83 -26.61 40.66 26.16
C GLU A 83 -26.97 39.59 25.10
N SER A 84 -27.34 40.02 23.89
CA SER A 84 -27.63 39.17 22.73
C SER A 84 -26.40 38.76 21.90
N SER A 85 -25.20 39.27 22.20
CA SER A 85 -23.97 39.04 21.40
C SER A 85 -23.41 37.60 21.47
N GLY A 86 -24.14 36.68 22.11
CA GLY A 86 -23.76 35.28 22.27
C GLY A 86 -22.69 35.07 23.34
N ARG A 87 -22.83 34.02 24.15
CA ARG A 87 -21.79 33.64 25.12
C ARG A 87 -20.57 33.08 24.37
N ALA A 88 -19.37 33.47 24.83
CA ALA A 88 -18.12 32.93 24.33
C ALA A 88 -18.16 31.39 24.28
N SER A 89 -17.81 30.83 23.13
CA SER A 89 -17.83 29.38 22.90
C SER A 89 -16.94 28.68 23.94
N ARG A 90 -17.56 27.88 24.82
CA ARG A 90 -16.84 27.06 25.83
C ARG A 90 -16.12 25.85 25.22
N SER A 91 -16.22 25.64 23.90
CA SER A 91 -15.78 24.40 23.25
C SER A 91 -14.51 24.52 22.41
N VAL A 92 -13.73 25.60 22.53
CA VAL A 92 -12.44 25.72 21.81
C VAL A 92 -11.28 25.96 22.78
N ALA A 93 -11.23 25.18 23.85
CA ALA A 93 -9.96 24.79 24.45
C ALA A 93 -9.71 23.35 24.01
N LYS A 94 -8.86 23.14 22.98
CA LYS A 94 -8.29 21.82 22.73
C LYS A 94 -7.55 21.44 24.01
N HIS A 95 -8.09 20.49 24.77
CA HIS A 95 -7.41 19.93 25.93
C HIS A 95 -6.06 19.40 25.47
N ILE A 96 -4.98 20.12 25.77
CA ILE A 96 -3.61 19.64 25.55
C ILE A 96 -3.38 18.61 26.65
N PRO A 97 -3.34 17.30 26.33
CA PRO A 97 -3.09 16.30 27.35
C PRO A 97 -1.71 16.57 27.96
N GLY A 98 -1.63 16.61 29.29
CA GLY A 98 -0.37 16.87 29.99
C GLY A 98 0.72 15.82 29.69
N PRO A 99 1.97 16.07 30.11
CA PRO A 99 3.15 15.25 29.77
C PRO A 99 2.98 13.74 29.93
N GLN A 100 2.20 13.28 30.92
CA GLN A 100 1.91 11.86 31.15
C GLN A 100 1.17 11.16 29.99
N ALA A 101 0.26 11.84 29.29
CA ALA A 101 -0.47 11.25 28.17
C ALA A 101 0.41 11.10 26.92
N ALA A 102 1.37 12.01 26.72
CA ALA A 102 2.37 11.90 25.66
C ALA A 102 3.33 10.72 25.90
N ILE A 103 3.69 10.44 27.16
CA ILE A 103 4.51 9.29 27.53
C ILE A 103 3.77 7.96 27.31
N GLN A 104 2.47 7.88 27.62
CA GLN A 104 1.69 6.66 27.34
C GLN A 104 1.52 6.38 25.84
N ASP A 105 1.33 7.41 25.01
CA ASP A 105 1.29 7.22 23.55
C ASP A 105 2.65 6.78 22.99
N LEU A 106 3.74 7.34 23.54
CA LEU A 106 5.10 6.92 23.19
C LEU A 106 5.37 5.47 23.58
N ASP A 107 4.97 5.04 24.78
CA ASP A 107 5.17 3.67 25.27
C ASP A 107 4.40 2.63 24.42
N LYS A 108 3.16 2.96 24.02
CA LYS A 108 2.37 2.15 23.09
C LYS A 108 3.05 2.03 21.72
N ARG A 109 3.59 3.13 21.19
CA ARG A 109 4.33 3.13 19.91
C ARG A 109 5.61 2.30 20.01
N VAL A 110 6.39 2.46 21.09
CA VAL A 110 7.63 1.71 21.31
C VAL A 110 7.34 0.21 21.44
N THR A 111 6.32 -0.18 22.19
CA THR A 111 5.92 -1.59 22.35
C THR A 111 5.42 -2.21 21.04
N GLY A 112 4.69 -1.45 20.22
CA GLY A 112 4.31 -1.90 18.87
C GLY A 112 5.53 -2.15 17.99
N VAL A 113 6.45 -1.19 17.92
CA VAL A 113 7.66 -1.27 17.07
C VAL A 113 8.58 -2.42 17.49
N THR A 114 8.78 -2.67 18.78
CA THR A 114 9.64 -3.78 19.23
C THR A 114 9.08 -5.15 18.84
N SER A 115 7.76 -5.31 18.87
CA SER A 115 7.10 -6.56 18.43
C SER A 115 7.26 -6.81 16.93
N GLU A 116 7.20 -5.75 16.11
CA GLU A 116 7.42 -5.84 14.67
C GLU A 116 8.88 -6.15 14.32
N VAL A 117 9.83 -5.55 15.05
CA VAL A 117 11.26 -5.84 14.89
C VAL A 117 11.58 -7.29 15.26
N GLY A 118 10.98 -7.82 16.34
CA GLY A 118 11.14 -9.23 16.71
C GLY A 118 10.64 -10.19 15.62
N ARG A 119 9.48 -9.90 15.03
CA ARG A 119 8.94 -10.67 13.90
C ARG A 119 9.83 -10.56 12.66
N ALA A 120 10.34 -9.37 12.36
CA ALA A 120 11.26 -9.14 11.24
C ALA A 120 12.57 -9.92 11.40
N HIS A 121 13.12 -9.95 12.62
CA HIS A 121 14.31 -10.73 12.93
C HIS A 121 14.09 -12.24 12.68
N GLN A 122 12.96 -12.79 13.14
CA GLN A 122 12.64 -14.21 12.91
C GLN A 122 12.56 -14.54 11.41
N MET A 123 11.87 -13.70 10.62
CA MET A 123 11.80 -13.87 9.17
C MET A 123 13.18 -13.78 8.50
N MET A 124 14.08 -12.95 9.02
CA MET A 124 15.45 -12.83 8.54
C MET A 124 16.26 -14.12 8.78
N VAL A 125 16.13 -14.72 9.97
CA VAL A 125 16.80 -15.98 10.32
C VAL A 125 16.33 -17.11 9.40
N GLU A 126 15.02 -17.27 9.23
CA GLU A 126 14.45 -18.28 8.32
C GLU A 126 14.89 -18.07 6.87
N ARG A 127 14.99 -16.81 6.43
CA ARG A 127 15.55 -16.48 5.12
C ARG A 127 17.01 -16.89 5.02
N GLY A 128 17.82 -16.67 6.05
CA GLY A 128 19.22 -17.10 6.11
C GLY A 128 19.35 -18.62 5.92
N GLU A 129 18.57 -19.41 6.63
CA GLU A 129 18.57 -20.88 6.47
C GLU A 129 18.14 -21.32 5.07
N LYS A 130 17.11 -20.67 4.50
CA LYS A 130 16.65 -20.97 3.13
C LYS A 130 17.69 -20.60 2.08
N LEU A 131 18.44 -19.53 2.28
CA LEU A 131 19.54 -19.13 1.40
C LEU A 131 20.70 -20.12 1.47
N GLY A 132 21.09 -20.59 2.65
CA GLY A 132 22.11 -21.65 2.77
C GLY A 132 21.71 -22.92 2.01
N LYS A 133 20.47 -23.39 2.18
CA LYS A 133 19.94 -24.54 1.42
C LYS A 133 19.88 -24.29 -0.10
N LEU A 134 19.72 -23.04 -0.52
CA LEU A 134 19.72 -22.66 -1.93
C LEU A 134 21.14 -22.69 -2.51
N GLU A 135 22.12 -22.22 -1.75
CA GLU A 135 23.54 -22.26 -2.12
C GLU A 135 24.02 -23.70 -2.35
N ASP A 136 23.77 -24.61 -1.40
CA ASP A 136 24.14 -26.03 -1.54
C ASP A 136 23.53 -26.67 -2.81
N ARG A 137 22.27 -26.34 -3.10
CA ARG A 137 21.57 -26.84 -4.29
C ARG A 137 22.10 -26.21 -5.57
N ALA A 138 22.45 -24.93 -5.54
CA ALA A 138 23.00 -24.23 -6.68
C ALA A 138 24.39 -24.74 -7.03
N GLU A 139 25.24 -25.01 -6.03
CA GLU A 139 26.56 -25.61 -6.22
C GLU A 139 26.44 -27.01 -6.84
N LYS A 140 25.56 -27.85 -6.27
CA LYS A 140 25.28 -29.18 -6.84
C LYS A 140 24.79 -29.09 -8.29
N MET A 141 23.85 -28.19 -8.57
CA MET A 141 23.33 -27.97 -9.92
C MET A 141 24.42 -27.49 -10.89
N ALA A 142 25.33 -26.62 -10.45
CA ALA A 142 26.45 -26.17 -11.26
C ALA A 142 27.39 -27.33 -11.64
N SER A 143 27.73 -28.18 -10.67
CA SER A 143 28.54 -29.38 -10.92
C SER A 143 27.85 -30.36 -11.87
N GLU A 144 26.55 -30.60 -11.70
CA GLU A 144 25.76 -31.44 -12.60
C GLU A 144 25.70 -30.86 -14.03
N ALA A 145 25.57 -29.54 -14.16
CA ALA A 145 25.57 -28.86 -15.45
C ALA A 145 26.92 -28.96 -16.17
N GLU A 146 28.04 -28.84 -15.44
CA GLU A 146 29.39 -29.03 -15.97
C GLU A 146 29.58 -30.47 -16.48
N ASN A 147 29.22 -31.46 -15.68
CA ASN A 147 29.27 -32.87 -16.06
C ASN A 147 28.40 -33.19 -17.29
N PHE A 148 27.20 -32.62 -17.35
CA PHE A 148 26.31 -32.75 -18.49
C PHE A 148 26.90 -32.13 -19.75
N SER A 149 27.51 -30.94 -19.64
CA SER A 149 28.20 -30.27 -20.75
C SER A 149 29.34 -31.13 -21.31
N HIS A 150 30.21 -31.66 -20.44
CA HIS A 150 31.30 -32.54 -20.86
C HIS A 150 30.83 -33.82 -21.54
N THR A 151 29.78 -34.45 -21.00
CA THR A 151 29.19 -35.67 -21.57
C THR A 151 28.57 -35.39 -22.93
N SER A 152 27.80 -34.32 -23.04
CA SER A 152 27.16 -33.89 -24.30
C SER A 152 28.19 -33.53 -25.37
N HIS A 153 29.26 -32.83 -24.98
CA HIS A 153 30.35 -32.48 -25.89
C HIS A 153 31.07 -33.73 -26.40
N SER A 154 31.37 -34.67 -25.50
CA SER A 154 32.01 -35.94 -25.84
C SER A 154 31.14 -36.79 -26.77
N LEU A 155 29.82 -36.83 -26.52
CA LEU A 155 28.86 -37.52 -27.39
C LEU A 155 28.80 -36.88 -28.78
N MET A 156 28.75 -35.55 -28.83
CA MET A 156 28.75 -34.79 -30.08
C MET A 156 30.00 -35.07 -30.91
N LEU A 157 31.19 -35.07 -30.30
CA LEU A 157 32.45 -35.41 -30.99
C LEU A 157 32.42 -36.84 -31.55
N LYS A 158 31.93 -37.83 -30.78
CA LYS A 158 31.79 -39.21 -31.26
C LYS A 158 30.92 -39.31 -32.51
N TYR A 159 29.79 -38.59 -32.56
CA TYR A 159 28.92 -38.60 -33.75
C TYR A 159 29.50 -37.80 -34.91
N LYS A 160 30.20 -36.68 -34.63
CA LYS A 160 30.89 -35.88 -35.64
C LYS A 160 31.98 -36.69 -36.35
N ASP A 161 32.75 -37.45 -35.59
CA ASP A 161 33.93 -38.16 -36.11
C ASP A 161 33.61 -39.60 -36.56
N LYS A 162 32.35 -40.04 -36.38
CA LYS A 162 31.91 -41.36 -36.82
C LYS A 162 31.96 -41.45 -38.34
N LYS A 163 32.89 -42.25 -38.85
CA LYS A 163 32.98 -42.57 -40.27
C LYS A 163 32.04 -43.73 -40.59
N TRP A 164 31.19 -43.54 -41.58
CA TRP A 164 30.14 -44.50 -41.97
C TRP A 164 30.66 -45.89 -42.36
N TYR A 165 31.96 -46.00 -42.67
CA TYR A 165 32.61 -47.21 -43.15
C TYR A 165 33.42 -47.96 -42.08
N GLN A 166 33.47 -47.44 -40.84
CA GLN A 166 34.08 -48.13 -39.70
C GLN A 166 32.95 -48.66 -38.82
N LEU A 167 32.54 -49.91 -39.09
CA LEU A 167 31.59 -50.68 -38.30
C LEU A 167 32.30 -51.41 -37.15
#